data_AF-A0A366ZLL6-F1
#
_entry.id   AF-A0A366ZLL6-F1
#
_cell.length_a   1.000
_cell.length_b   1.000
_cell.length_c   1.000
_cell.angle_alpha   90.00
_cell.angle_beta   90.00
_cell.angle_gamma   90.00
#
_symmetry.space_group_name_H-M   'P 1'
#
loop_
_entity.id
_entity.type
_entity.pdbx_description
1 polymer ?
#
loop_
_entity_poly.entity_id
_entity_poly.type
_entity_poly.pdbx_seq_one_letter_code
_entity_poly.pdbx_strand_id
1 'polypeptide(L)'
;MARSDVAAGHRADALIRLEEAERARLLTSVFREGSPSVMFRFREAGEHENGDMFGAVIEELEEQLDGRLRVHLLFWSDLARIYVTPGVEFEVWYARTVGDGVVLP
;
A
#
# COMPACT_ATOMS: atom_id res chain seq x y z
N MET A 1 6.68 -31.58 7.53
CA MET A 1 6.18 -30.20 7.68
C MET A 1 7.38 -29.29 7.83
N ALA A 2 7.70 -28.53 6.79
CA ALA A 2 8.65 -27.43 6.85
C ALA A 2 8.07 -26.36 5.92
N ARG A 3 7.43 -25.32 6.48
CA ARG A 3 7.15 -24.10 5.75
C ARG A 3 8.47 -23.34 5.71
N SER A 4 9.30 -23.65 4.73
CA SER A 4 10.53 -22.87 4.47
C SER A 4 10.12 -21.48 4.01
N ASP A 5 10.74 -20.51 4.65
CA ASP A 5 10.56 -19.07 4.56
C ASP A 5 10.46 -18.57 3.11
N VAL A 6 9.30 -18.03 2.74
CA VAL A 6 9.25 -17.04 1.67
C VAL A 6 9.66 -15.71 2.30
N ALA A 7 10.96 -15.51 2.46
CA ALA A 7 11.57 -14.24 2.82
C ALA A 7 11.64 -13.28 1.62
N ALA A 8 10.61 -13.30 0.75
CA ALA A 8 10.52 -12.45 -0.42
C ALA A 8 9.37 -11.48 -0.19
N GLY A 9 9.71 -10.29 0.27
CA GLY A 9 8.74 -9.23 0.50
C GLY A 9 9.35 -8.04 1.23
N HIS A 10 9.06 -6.84 0.73
CA HIS A 10 9.51 -5.59 1.31
C HIS A 10 8.43 -5.05 2.25
N ARG A 11 8.83 -4.58 3.43
CA ARG A 11 7.90 -3.98 4.41
C ARG A 11 8.07 -2.47 4.45
N ALA A 12 6.95 -1.78 4.56
CA ALA A 12 6.95 -0.34 4.76
C ALA A 12 5.72 0.12 5.55
N ASP A 13 5.93 1.15 6.36
CA ASP A 13 4.85 1.90 6.98
C ASP A 13 4.39 2.97 6.00
N ALA A 14 3.08 3.22 5.94
CA ALA A 14 2.54 4.28 5.11
C ALA A 14 1.36 4.98 5.77
N LEU A 15 1.13 6.22 5.34
CA LEU A 15 -0.05 6.98 5.67
C LEU A 15 -0.89 7.15 4.39
N ILE A 16 -2.13 6.70 4.45
CA ILE A 16 -3.05 6.65 3.31
C ILE A 16 -4.25 7.55 3.57
N ARG A 17 -4.66 8.28 2.54
CA ARG A 17 -5.93 8.97 2.48
C ARG A 17 -6.77 8.33 1.38
N LEU A 18 -7.92 7.78 1.76
CA LEU A 18 -8.91 7.29 0.79
C LEU A 18 -9.82 8.43 0.37
N GLU A 19 -10.32 8.37 -0.87
CA GLU A 19 -11.38 9.26 -1.34
C GLU A 19 -12.64 9.07 -0.51
N GLU A 20 -13.28 10.17 -0.11
CA GLU A 20 -14.43 10.16 0.80
C GLU A 20 -15.58 9.29 0.27
N ALA A 21 -15.85 9.35 -1.03
CA ALA A 21 -16.90 8.56 -1.69
C ALA A 21 -16.66 7.05 -1.62
N GLU A 22 -15.40 6.62 -1.49
CA GLU A 22 -15.01 5.20 -1.47
C GLU A 22 -14.68 4.69 -0.06
N ARG A 23 -14.34 5.59 0.87
CA ARG A 23 -13.78 5.25 2.20
C ARG A 23 -14.60 4.20 2.94
N ALA A 24 -15.90 4.44 3.14
CA ALA A 24 -16.76 3.54 3.91
C ALA A 24 -16.86 2.13 3.28
N ARG A 25 -16.95 2.07 1.95
CA ARG A 25 -17.01 0.81 1.20
C ARG A 25 -15.68 0.06 1.27
N LEU A 26 -14.56 0.77 1.12
CA LEU A 26 -13.24 0.17 1.11
C LEU A 26 -12.81 -0.32 2.50
N LEU A 27 -13.10 0.41 3.57
CA LEU A 27 -12.78 -0.03 4.94
C LEU A 27 -13.56 -1.30 5.35
N THR A 28 -14.78 -1.47 4.84
CA THR A 28 -15.59 -2.66 5.13
C THR A 28 -15.21 -3.88 4.30
N SER A 29 -14.42 -3.70 3.23
CA SER A 29 -14.16 -4.77 2.24
C SER A 29 -12.69 -5.02 1.95
N VAL A 30 -11.94 -4.00 1.55
CA VAL A 30 -10.60 -4.09 0.96
C VAL A 30 -9.50 -3.68 1.93
N PHE A 31 -9.72 -2.63 2.72
CA PHE A 31 -8.75 -2.10 3.67
C PHE A 31 -8.94 -2.76 5.03
N ARG A 32 -8.50 -4.01 5.13
CA ARG A 32 -8.57 -4.85 6.33
C ARG A 32 -7.26 -5.63 6.46
N GLU A 33 -6.90 -5.96 7.69
CA GLU A 33 -5.72 -6.79 7.97
C GLU A 33 -5.79 -8.12 7.20
N GLY A 34 -4.66 -8.51 6.61
CA GLY A 34 -4.52 -9.68 5.76
C GLY A 34 -5.09 -9.54 4.34
N SER A 35 -5.64 -8.38 3.96
CA SER A 35 -6.20 -8.18 2.63
C SER A 35 -5.09 -8.08 1.57
N PRO A 36 -5.08 -8.97 0.56
CA PRO A 36 -4.01 -9.03 -0.44
C PRO A 36 -4.23 -8.14 -1.68
N SER A 37 -5.32 -7.36 -1.74
CA SER A 37 -5.87 -6.92 -3.05
C SER A 37 -5.64 -5.44 -3.41
N VAL A 38 -4.70 -4.75 -2.77
CA VAL A 38 -4.44 -3.34 -3.05
C VAL A 38 -3.13 -3.20 -3.83
N MET A 39 -3.21 -2.48 -4.95
CA MET A 39 -2.05 -2.09 -5.74
C MET A 39 -1.66 -0.66 -5.39
N PHE A 40 -0.38 -0.39 -5.26
CA PHE A 40 0.16 0.93 -4.95
C PHE A 40 1.01 1.39 -6.13
N ARG A 41 0.69 2.55 -6.70
CA ARG A 41 1.34 3.09 -7.90
C ARG A 41 2.26 4.24 -7.54
N PHE A 42 3.54 4.10 -7.88
CA PHE A 42 4.60 5.05 -7.61
C PHE A 42 4.96 5.79 -8.91
N ARG A 43 4.26 6.89 -9.19
CA ARG A 43 4.39 7.62 -10.47
C ARG A 43 5.75 8.28 -10.66
N GLU A 44 6.24 8.96 -9.62
CA GLU A 44 7.48 9.75 -9.73
C GLU A 44 8.73 8.92 -9.45
N ALA A 45 8.61 7.92 -8.58
CA ALA A 45 9.74 7.05 -8.24
C ALA A 45 9.93 5.90 -9.24
N GLY A 46 8.87 5.46 -9.92
CA GLY A 46 8.94 4.34 -10.87
C GLY A 46 9.71 4.66 -12.15
N GLU A 47 10.20 3.63 -12.83
CA GLU A 47 11.00 3.74 -14.06
C GLU A 47 10.13 3.85 -15.33
N HIS A 48 8.86 3.42 -15.26
CA HIS A 48 7.94 3.42 -16.40
C HIS A 48 7.16 4.74 -16.52
N GLU A 49 6.75 5.10 -17.74
CA GLU A 49 6.03 6.36 -18.06
C GLU A 49 4.77 6.60 -17.21
N ASN A 50 4.12 5.54 -16.73
CA ASN A 50 2.92 5.62 -15.90
C ASN A 50 3.17 5.30 -14.41
N GLY A 51 4.44 5.17 -14.01
CA GLY A 51 4.85 4.68 -12.70
C GLY A 51 4.84 3.15 -12.59
N ASP A 52 5.51 2.67 -11.55
CA ASP A 52 5.52 1.25 -11.20
C ASP A 52 4.44 0.92 -10.18
N MET A 53 3.83 -0.26 -10.32
CA MET A 53 2.77 -0.73 -9.44
C MET A 53 3.21 -1.97 -8.66
N PHE A 54 3.02 -1.94 -7.35
CA PHE A 54 3.34 -3.06 -6.48
C PHE A 54 2.11 -3.45 -5.66
N GLY A 55 1.81 -4.75 -5.65
CA GLY A 55 0.80 -5.32 -4.75
C GLY A 55 1.36 -5.51 -3.35
N ALA A 56 0.56 -5.21 -2.34
CA ALA A 56 0.90 -5.47 -0.94
C ALA A 56 -0.27 -6.03 -0.15
N VAL A 57 0.08 -6.76 0.92
CA VAL A 57 -0.84 -7.13 1.99
C VAL A 57 -0.82 -6.02 3.04
N ILE A 58 -1.99 -5.63 3.52
CA ILE A 58 -2.11 -4.79 4.71
C ILE A 58 -1.92 -5.72 5.92
N GLU A 59 -0.76 -5.67 6.58
CA GLU A 59 -0.49 -6.47 7.79
C GLU A 59 -1.25 -5.89 8.99
N GLU A 60 -1.24 -4.57 9.13
CA GLU A 60 -1.92 -3.83 10.21
C GLU A 60 -2.53 -2.53 9.67
N LEU A 61 -3.64 -2.09 10.28
CA LEU A 61 -4.35 -0.87 9.90
C LEU A 61 -4.88 -0.13 11.12
N GLU A 62 -4.58 1.17 11.20
CA GLU A 62 -5.04 2.06 12.25
C GLU A 62 -5.67 3.33 11.65
N GLU A 63 -6.93 3.60 12.00
CA GLU A 63 -7.59 4.85 11.64
C GLU A 63 -7.07 6.01 12.50
N GLN A 64 -6.62 7.07 11.83
CA GLN A 64 -6.16 8.30 12.47
C GLN A 64 -7.33 9.27 12.67
N LEU A 65 -7.20 10.17 13.66
CA LEU A 65 -8.24 11.15 14.01
C LEU A 65 -8.56 12.14 12.87
N ASP A 66 -7.62 12.36 11.95
CA ASP A 66 -7.76 13.22 10.78
C ASP A 66 -8.38 12.51 9.55
N GLY A 67 -8.84 11.26 9.74
CA GLY A 67 -9.50 10.45 8.72
C GLY A 67 -8.54 9.66 7.83
N ARG A 68 -7.22 9.83 8.00
CA ARG A 68 -6.19 9.02 7.32
C ARG A 68 -6.07 7.64 7.96
N LEU A 69 -5.37 6.75 7.26
CA LEU A 69 -5.09 5.38 7.69
C LEU A 69 -3.57 5.22 7.82
N ARG A 70 -3.09 4.86 9.00
CA ARG A 70 -1.74 4.33 9.14
C ARG A 70 -1.79 2.84 8.83
N VAL A 71 -0.95 2.38 7.92
CA VAL A 71 -0.91 0.98 7.51
C VAL A 71 0.51 0.43 7.55
N HIS A 72 0.62 -0.84 7.91
CA HIS A 72 1.83 -1.62 7.73
C HIS A 72 1.64 -2.51 6.50
N LEU A 73 2.50 -2.33 5.49
CA LEU A 73 2.38 -2.99 4.20
C LEU A 73 3.48 -4.02 4.02
N LEU A 74 3.11 -5.21 3.52
CA LEU A 74 4.03 -6.23 3.03
C LEU A 74 3.86 -6.38 1.51
N PHE A 75 4.81 -5.84 0.75
CA PHE A 75 4.86 -5.96 -0.70
C PHE A 75 5.38 -7.33 -1.11
N TRP A 76 4.77 -7.95 -2.12
CA TRP A 76 5.20 -9.28 -2.60
C TRP A 76 6.47 -9.27 -3.44
N SER A 77 6.77 -8.14 -4.07
CA SER A 77 7.90 -8.00 -4.97
C SER A 77 9.09 -7.41 -4.24
N ASP A 78 10.24 -8.06 -4.31
CA ASP A 78 11.50 -7.52 -3.76
C ASP A 78 11.93 -6.23 -4.49
N LEU A 79 11.47 -6.01 -5.74
CA LEU A 79 11.72 -4.76 -6.45
C LEU A 79 11.08 -3.55 -5.76
N ALA A 80 10.04 -3.76 -4.95
CA ALA A 80 9.41 -2.69 -4.17
C ALA A 80 10.43 -1.97 -3.27
N ARG A 81 11.49 -2.64 -2.81
CA ARG A 81 12.54 -2.01 -1.97
C ARG A 81 13.26 -0.82 -2.63
N ILE A 82 13.23 -0.74 -3.96
CA ILE A 82 13.89 0.32 -4.73
C ILE A 82 13.02 1.59 -4.71
N TYR A 83 11.70 1.43 -4.76
CA TYR A 83 10.74 2.51 -5.01
C TYR A 83 9.96 2.90 -3.75
N VAL A 84 9.68 1.95 -2.87
CA VAL A 84 8.99 2.13 -1.60
C VAL A 84 9.99 2.60 -0.55
N THR A 85 10.35 3.87 -0.64
CA THR A 85 11.32 4.54 0.25
C THR A 85 10.64 5.69 1.01
N PRO A 86 11.13 6.06 2.21
CA PRO A 86 10.52 7.11 3.02
C PRO A 86 10.30 8.42 2.26
N GLY A 87 9.13 9.02 2.46
CA GLY A 87 8.73 10.28 1.84
C GLY A 87 8.22 10.15 0.40
N VAL A 88 8.31 8.96 -0.23
CA VAL A 88 7.77 8.76 -1.57
C VAL A 88 6.25 8.70 -1.52
N GLU A 89 5.63 9.48 -2.40
CA GLU A 89 4.19 9.49 -2.61
C GLU A 89 3.74 8.39 -3.58
N PHE A 90 2.53 7.90 -3.38
CA PHE A 90 1.92 6.89 -4.22
C PHE A 90 0.41 7.08 -4.32
N GLU A 91 -0.18 6.45 -5.33
CA GLU A 91 -1.62 6.32 -5.46
C GLU A 91 -2.07 4.93 -5.05
N VAL A 92 -3.22 4.87 -4.37
CA VAL A 92 -3.91 3.63 -4.05
C VAL A 92 -4.79 3.24 -5.23
N TRP A 93 -4.55 2.07 -5.80
CA TRP A 93 -5.26 1.58 -6.97
C TRP A 93 -6.09 0.33 -6.64
N TYR A 94 -7.40 0.43 -6.91
CA TYR A 94 -8.36 -0.66 -6.81
C TYR A 94 -9.41 -0.52 -7.91
N ALA A 95 -9.17 -1.15 -9.07
CA ALA A 95 -9.86 -0.94 -10.36
C ALA A 95 -9.75 0.48 -10.94
N ARG A 96 -9.63 1.50 -10.09
CA ARG A 96 -9.30 2.90 -10.34
C ARG A 96 -8.46 3.43 -9.19
N THR A 97 -7.92 4.64 -9.32
CA THR A 97 -7.38 5.36 -8.17
C THR A 97 -8.51 5.63 -7.17
N VAL A 98 -8.28 5.30 -5.90
CA VAL A 98 -9.26 5.46 -4.80
C VAL A 98 -8.68 6.21 -3.60
N GLY A 99 -7.46 6.72 -3.75
CA GLY A 99 -6.74 7.43 -2.72
C GLY A 99 -5.28 7.62 -3.06
N ASP A 100 -4.57 8.22 -2.12
CA ASP A 100 -3.15 8.53 -2.18
C ASP A 100 -2.51 8.25 -0.82
N GLY A 101 -1.18 8.23 -0.81
CA GLY A 101 -0.44 8.08 0.43
C GLY A 101 1.02 8.40 0.28
N VAL A 102 1.71 8.30 1.40
CA VAL A 102 3.15 8.53 1.51
C VAL A 102 3.78 7.44 2.36
N VAL A 103 4.95 6.98 1.97
CA VAL A 103 5.75 6.04 2.75
C VAL A 103 6.35 6.78 3.95
N LEU A 104 6.21 6.22 5.14
CA LEU A 104 6.71 6.82 6.37
C LEU A 104 8.20 6.47 6.61
N PRO A 105 8.90 7.27 7.44
CA PRO A 105 10.28 7.00 7.87
C PRO A 105 10.45 5.69 8.65
#